data_AF-A0A660UQX0-F1
#
_entry.id   AF-A0A660UQX0-F1
#
_cell.length_a   1.000
_cell.length_b   1.000
_cell.length_c   1.000
_cell.angle_alpha   90.00
_cell.angle_beta   90.00
_cell.angle_gamma   90.00
#
_symmetry.space_group_name_H-M   'P 1'
#
loop_
_entity.id
_entity.type
_entity.pdbx_description
1 polymer ?
#
loop_
_entity_poly.entity_id
_entity_poly.type
_entity_poly.pdbx_seq_one_letter_code
_entity_poly.pdbx_strand_id
1 'polypeptide(L)'
;VKAAAVLHDIGIQKAEELHGSSAGKYQEIEGPPIARQIMTQLHLDETIIDHVCKIVGSHHSAKDIDTDEFKAIWDADWLVNIPDEYPDADKDQLGKLIEKIFKTQTGRKMATKLFIE
;
A
#
# COMPACT_ATOMS: atom_id res chain seq x y z
N VAL A 1 6.99 -7.28 6.11
CA VAL A 1 7.01 -6.94 4.66
C VAL A 1 6.30 -7.97 3.79
N LYS A 2 6.83 -9.17 3.56
CA LYS A 2 6.32 -10.11 2.52
C LYS A 2 4.82 -10.41 2.61
N ALA A 3 4.30 -10.74 3.79
CA ALA A 3 2.87 -11.00 3.97
C ALA A 3 2.01 -9.77 3.60
N ALA A 4 2.40 -8.57 4.06
CA ALA A 4 1.72 -7.34 3.69
C ALA A 4 1.80 -7.04 2.18
N ALA A 5 2.94 -7.29 1.52
CA ALA A 5 3.06 -7.13 0.07
C ALA A 5 2.06 -8.01 -0.69
N VAL A 6 1.86 -9.25 -0.24
CA VAL A 6 0.90 -10.17 -0.86
C VAL A 6 -0.56 -9.80 -0.55
N LEU A 7 -0.82 -9.21 0.62
CA LEU A 7 -2.18 -9.06 1.16
C LEU A 7 -2.71 -7.62 1.20
N HIS A 8 -1.93 -6.59 0.87
CA HIS A 8 -2.36 -5.19 1.05
C HIS A 8 -3.69 -4.89 0.35
N ASP A 9 -3.87 -5.36 -0.88
CA ASP A 9 -5.08 -5.19 -1.69
C ASP A 9 -6.16 -6.28 -1.50
N ILE A 10 -6.02 -7.16 -0.50
CA ILE A 10 -6.95 -8.29 -0.32
C ILE A 10 -8.41 -7.84 -0.09
N GLY A 11 -8.60 -6.57 0.28
CA GLY A 11 -9.89 -5.95 0.50
C GLY A 11 -10.68 -5.62 -0.78
N ILE A 12 -10.07 -5.58 -1.97
CA ILE A 12 -10.74 -5.13 -3.22
C ILE A 12 -12.07 -5.83 -3.45
N GLN A 13 -12.06 -7.17 -3.50
CA GLN A 13 -13.24 -7.95 -3.87
C GLN A 13 -14.38 -7.78 -2.85
N LYS A 14 -14.03 -7.72 -1.56
CA LYS A 14 -15.04 -7.52 -0.51
C LYS A 14 -15.57 -6.10 -0.48
N ALA A 15 -14.74 -5.12 -0.81
CA ALA A 15 -15.14 -3.74 -0.97
C ALA A 15 -16.15 -3.57 -2.13
N GLU A 16 -15.90 -4.22 -3.26
CA GLU A 16 -16.82 -4.25 -4.41
C GLU A 16 -18.15 -4.92 -4.03
N GLU A 17 -18.11 -6.06 -3.34
CA GLU A 17 -19.31 -6.80 -2.91
C GLU A 17 -20.20 -5.97 -1.96
N LEU A 18 -19.61 -5.33 -0.95
CA LEU A 18 -20.36 -4.67 0.13
C LEU A 18 -20.70 -3.20 -0.17
N HIS A 19 -19.82 -2.51 -0.88
CA HIS A 19 -19.93 -1.05 -1.09
C HIS A 19 -20.12 -0.66 -2.55
N GLY A 20 -20.08 -1.63 -3.49
CA GLY A 20 -20.15 -1.36 -4.93
C GLY A 20 -18.97 -0.55 -5.45
N SER A 21 -17.84 -0.55 -4.73
CA SER A 21 -16.66 0.26 -5.04
C SER A 21 -15.39 -0.38 -4.48
N SER A 22 -14.33 -0.39 -5.27
CA SER A 22 -12.98 -0.77 -4.87
C SER A 22 -12.15 0.38 -4.29
N ALA A 23 -12.76 1.52 -3.93
CA ALA A 23 -12.02 2.67 -3.41
C ALA A 23 -11.24 2.32 -2.14
N GLY A 24 -10.04 2.88 -2.00
CA GLY A 24 -9.09 2.51 -0.93
C GLY A 24 -9.65 2.56 0.49
N LYS A 25 -10.52 3.52 0.80
CA LYS A 25 -11.18 3.61 2.12
C LYS A 25 -12.00 2.35 2.47
N TYR A 26 -12.58 1.68 1.49
CA TYR A 26 -13.36 0.46 1.69
C TYR A 26 -12.45 -0.76 1.76
N GLN A 27 -11.38 -0.80 0.96
CA GLN A 27 -10.37 -1.84 1.07
C GLN A 27 -9.70 -1.85 2.46
N GLU A 28 -9.39 -0.69 3.01
CA GLU A 28 -8.81 -0.56 4.36
C GLU A 28 -9.77 -1.02 5.47
N ILE A 29 -11.08 -1.02 5.23
CA ILE A 29 -12.09 -1.54 6.16
C ILE A 29 -12.19 -3.07 6.03
N GLU A 30 -12.31 -3.57 4.79
CA GLU A 30 -12.64 -4.98 4.53
C GLU A 30 -11.41 -5.90 4.47
N GLY A 31 -10.23 -5.37 4.16
CA GLY A 31 -8.99 -6.12 4.00
C GLY A 31 -8.44 -6.74 5.30
N PRO A 32 -8.34 -6.01 6.43
CA PRO A 32 -7.72 -6.54 7.64
C PRO A 32 -8.39 -7.82 8.20
N PRO A 33 -9.73 -7.95 8.27
CA PRO A 33 -10.38 -9.19 8.68
C PRO A 33 -10.01 -10.39 7.81
N ILE A 34 -9.93 -10.20 6.49
CA ILE A 34 -9.59 -11.27 5.52
C ILE A 34 -8.12 -11.66 5.65
N ALA A 35 -7.22 -10.68 5.71
CA ALA A 35 -5.79 -10.91 5.91
C ALA A 35 -5.52 -11.69 7.21
N ARG A 36 -6.20 -11.31 8.31
CA ARG A 36 -6.13 -12.03 9.58
C ARG A 36 -6.53 -13.48 9.44
N GLN A 37 -7.71 -13.74 8.87
CA GLN A 37 -8.22 -15.11 8.71
C GLN A 37 -7.21 -15.99 7.95
N ILE A 38 -6.67 -15.51 6.84
CA ILE A 38 -5.69 -16.25 6.03
C ILE A 38 -4.44 -16.57 6.85
N MET A 39 -3.85 -15.57 7.52
CA MET A 39 -2.61 -15.76 8.27
C MET A 39 -2.80 -16.65 9.52
N THR A 40 -3.96 -16.57 10.20
CA THR A 40 -4.29 -17.46 11.32
C THR A 40 -4.40 -18.91 10.87
N GLN A 41 -5.01 -19.18 9.71
CA GLN A 41 -5.08 -20.54 9.14
C GLN A 41 -3.70 -21.11 8.78
N LEU A 42 -2.74 -20.23 8.47
CA LEU A 42 -1.35 -20.59 8.21
C LEU A 42 -0.48 -20.62 9.49
N HIS A 43 -1.08 -20.44 10.66
CA HIS A 43 -0.41 -20.46 11.97
C HIS A 43 0.73 -19.44 12.10
N LEU A 44 0.59 -18.26 11.50
CA LEU A 44 1.52 -17.15 11.76
C LEU A 44 1.37 -16.63 13.19
N ASP A 45 2.44 -16.04 13.71
CA ASP A 45 2.45 -15.41 15.03
C ASP A 45 1.50 -14.21 15.10
N GLU A 46 0.78 -14.08 16.22
CA GLU A 46 -0.24 -13.04 16.43
C GLU A 46 0.34 -11.62 16.27
N THR A 47 1.58 -11.38 16.71
CA THR A 47 2.21 -10.07 16.57
C THR A 47 2.50 -9.71 15.11
N ILE A 48 2.80 -10.71 14.27
CA ILE A 48 2.97 -10.53 12.83
C ILE A 48 1.61 -10.24 12.20
N ILE A 49 0.57 -11.00 12.59
CA ILE A 49 -0.79 -10.83 12.07
C ILE A 49 -1.30 -9.42 12.37
N ASP A 50 -1.18 -8.96 13.61
CA ASP A 50 -1.59 -7.62 14.04
C ASP A 50 -0.90 -6.53 13.21
N HIS A 51 0.41 -6.66 13.04
CA HIS A 51 1.20 -5.69 12.30
C HIS A 51 0.82 -5.65 10.81
N VAL A 52 0.66 -6.82 10.17
CA VAL A 52 0.24 -6.90 8.76
C VAL A 52 -1.18 -6.34 8.59
N CYS A 53 -2.12 -6.66 9.48
CA CYS A 53 -3.47 -6.11 9.45
C CYS A 53 -3.46 -4.59 9.58
N LYS A 54 -2.56 -4.02 10.38
CA LYS A 54 -2.40 -2.57 10.48
C LYS A 54 -1.88 -1.95 9.18
N ILE A 55 -0.94 -2.60 8.49
CA ILE A 55 -0.48 -2.16 7.16
C ILE A 55 -1.63 -2.22 6.15
N VAL A 56 -2.34 -3.35 6.07
CA VAL A 56 -3.48 -3.55 5.17
C VAL A 56 -4.57 -2.50 5.44
N GLY A 57 -4.85 -2.17 6.70
CA GLY A 57 -5.86 -1.17 7.07
C GLY A 57 -5.42 0.28 6.91
N SER A 58 -4.25 0.55 6.32
CA SER A 58 -3.69 1.91 6.22
C SER A 58 -2.85 2.15 4.96
N HIS A 59 -2.87 1.24 3.99
CA HIS A 59 -1.99 1.28 2.82
C HIS A 59 -2.33 2.38 1.81
N HIS A 60 -3.54 2.96 1.83
CA HIS A 60 -3.92 4.12 1.02
C HIS A 60 -3.93 5.43 1.80
N SER A 61 -4.18 5.39 3.10
CA SER A 61 -4.33 6.58 3.95
C SER A 61 -3.09 6.93 4.76
N ALA A 62 -2.14 5.99 4.91
CA ALA A 62 -1.02 6.09 5.84
C ALA A 62 -1.45 6.41 7.29
N LYS A 63 -2.66 6.01 7.67
CA LYS A 63 -3.26 6.39 8.95
C LYS A 63 -2.57 5.69 10.12
N ASP A 64 -2.04 6.48 11.05
CA ASP A 64 -1.50 6.02 12.34
C ASP A 64 -0.42 4.90 12.24
N ILE A 65 0.33 4.85 11.13
CA ILE A 65 1.40 3.88 10.90
C ILE A 65 2.64 4.54 10.26
N ASP A 66 3.81 4.31 10.85
CA ASP A 66 5.09 4.85 10.35
C ASP A 66 6.26 3.86 10.54
N THR A 67 5.99 2.56 10.32
CA THR A 67 7.01 1.51 10.46
C THR A 67 7.81 1.35 9.18
N ASP A 68 9.04 0.83 9.27
CA ASP A 68 9.88 0.64 8.08
C ASP A 68 9.25 -0.34 7.08
N GLU A 69 8.56 -1.37 7.58
CA GLU A 69 7.81 -2.30 6.74
C GLU A 69 6.68 -1.61 5.99
N PHE A 70 5.93 -0.72 6.66
CA PHE A 70 4.87 0.05 6.02
C PHE A 70 5.43 0.97 4.93
N LYS A 71 6.50 1.71 5.24
CA LYS A 71 7.16 2.61 4.28
C LYS A 71 7.63 1.86 3.03
N ALA A 72 8.16 0.65 3.19
CA ALA A 72 8.57 -0.19 2.08
C ALA A 72 7.39 -0.65 1.21
N ILE A 73 6.26 -1.05 1.81
CA ILE A 73 5.05 -1.42 1.06
C ILE A 73 4.46 -0.20 0.34
N TRP A 74 4.32 0.92 1.03
CA TRP A 74 3.81 2.18 0.48
C TRP A 74 4.62 2.64 -0.75
N ASP A 75 5.95 2.69 -0.61
CA ASP A 75 6.80 3.11 -1.71
C ASP A 75 6.72 2.12 -2.89
N ALA A 76 6.67 0.81 -2.62
CA ALA A 76 6.56 -0.20 -3.67
C ALA A 76 5.24 -0.13 -4.44
N ASP A 77 4.13 0.15 -3.75
CA ASP A 77 2.81 0.33 -4.35
C ASP A 77 2.77 1.57 -5.26
N TRP A 78 3.29 2.71 -4.79
CA TRP A 78 3.39 3.91 -5.62
C TRP A 78 4.30 3.75 -6.85
N LEU A 79 5.36 2.93 -6.77
CA LEU A 79 6.21 2.65 -7.94
C LEU A 79 5.44 2.01 -9.10
N VAL A 80 4.38 1.26 -8.84
CA VAL A 80 3.59 0.62 -9.91
C VAL A 80 2.36 1.43 -10.29
N ASN A 81 1.79 2.20 -9.36
CA ASN A 81 0.54 2.94 -9.58
C ASN A 81 0.74 4.33 -10.21
N ILE A 82 1.91 4.97 -10.06
CA ILE A 82 2.14 6.33 -10.62
C ILE A 82 1.79 6.46 -12.11
N PRO A 83 2.18 5.54 -13.01
CA PRO A 83 1.85 5.65 -14.43
C PRO A 83 0.35 5.68 -14.72
N ASP A 84 -0.44 4.95 -13.92
CA ASP A 84 -1.89 4.85 -14.10
C ASP A 84 -2.64 6.01 -13.42
N GLU A 85 -2.17 6.46 -12.25
CA GLU A 85 -2.75 7.56 -11.48
C GLU A 85 -2.40 8.95 -12.05
N TYR A 86 -1.24 9.07 -12.69
CA TYR A 86 -0.70 10.33 -13.23
C TYR A 86 -0.17 10.19 -14.67
N PRO A 87 -1.00 9.71 -15.62
CA PRO A 87 -0.54 9.37 -16.98
C PRO A 87 -0.03 10.57 -17.78
N ASP A 88 -0.52 11.77 -17.47
CA ASP A 88 -0.19 13.01 -18.18
C ASP A 88 0.80 13.91 -17.42
N ALA A 89 1.36 13.45 -16.31
CA ALA A 89 2.25 14.27 -15.49
C ALA A 89 3.62 14.49 -16.16
N ASP A 90 4.07 15.75 -16.18
CA ASP A 90 5.41 16.09 -16.65
C ASP A 90 6.50 15.80 -15.61
N LYS A 91 7.78 15.90 -16.02
CA LYS A 91 8.92 15.60 -15.13
C LYS A 91 8.98 16.48 -13.87
N ASP A 92 8.55 17.73 -13.92
CA ASP A 92 8.55 18.63 -12.76
C ASP A 92 7.42 18.25 -11.78
N GLN A 93 6.24 17.93 -12.31
CA GLN A 93 5.10 17.41 -11.55
C GLN A 93 5.46 16.08 -10.87
N LEU A 94 6.08 15.15 -11.60
CA LEU A 94 6.55 13.87 -11.06
C LEU A 94 7.63 14.06 -9.99
N GLY A 95 8.56 15.01 -10.17
CA GLY A 95 9.56 15.34 -9.14
C GLY A 95 8.94 15.81 -7.83
N LYS A 96 7.97 16.72 -7.89
CA LYS A 96 7.22 17.19 -6.72
C LYS A 96 6.39 16.08 -6.08
N LEU A 97 5.77 15.22 -6.89
CA LEU A 97 5.00 14.08 -6.43
C LEU A 97 5.88 13.08 -5.66
N ILE A 98 7.04 12.73 -6.22
CA ILE A 98 7.98 11.76 -5.63
C ILE A 98 8.45 12.24 -4.25
N GLU A 99 8.86 13.50 -4.12
CA GLU A 99 9.31 14.06 -2.84
C GLU A 99 8.20 14.10 -1.77
N LYS A 100 6.95 14.28 -2.20
CA LYS A 100 5.79 14.35 -1.31
C LYS A 100 5.33 12.96 -0.83
N ILE A 101 5.29 11.98 -1.74
CA ILE A 101 4.62 10.70 -1.50
C ILE A 101 5.57 9.64 -0.93
N PHE A 102 6.80 9.54 -1.46
CA PHE A 102 7.72 8.47 -1.08
C PHE A 102 8.32 8.69 0.31
N LYS A 103 8.24 7.65 1.13
CA LYS A 103 8.59 7.64 2.54
C LYS A 103 10.04 7.22 2.79
N THR A 104 10.68 6.51 1.86
CA THR A 104 12.08 6.09 1.99
C THR A 104 12.99 6.77 0.96
N GLN A 105 14.28 6.92 1.32
CA GLN A 105 15.28 7.43 0.38
C GLN A 105 15.47 6.48 -0.81
N THR A 106 15.38 5.16 -0.59
CA THR A 106 15.50 4.16 -1.65
C THR A 106 14.33 4.27 -2.63
N GLY A 107 13.09 4.37 -2.13
CA GLY A 107 11.90 4.56 -2.94
C GLY A 107 11.98 5.82 -3.80
N ARG A 108 12.40 6.96 -3.22
CA ARG A 108 12.63 8.20 -3.99
C ARG A 108 13.64 8.00 -5.11
N LYS A 109 14.81 7.43 -4.81
CA LYS A 109 15.85 7.16 -5.82
C LYS A 109 15.36 6.26 -6.94
N MET A 110 14.59 5.22 -6.62
CA MET A 110 14.02 4.31 -7.62
C MET A 110 12.98 5.03 -8.48
N ALA A 111 12.09 5.81 -7.88
CA ALA A 111 11.05 6.55 -8.61
C ALA A 111 11.66 7.63 -9.52
N THR A 112 12.65 8.38 -9.06
CA THR A 112 13.38 9.36 -9.89
C THR A 112 14.01 8.68 -11.10
N LYS A 113 14.67 7.53 -10.89
CA LYS A 113 15.29 6.77 -11.98
C LYS A 113 14.27 6.24 -13.00
N LEU A 114 13.07 5.87 -12.55
CA LEU A 114 12.04 5.29 -13.43
C LEU A 114 11.24 6.35 -14.19
N PHE A 115 11.00 7.51 -13.58
CA PHE A 115 10.00 8.46 -14.07
C PHE A 115 10.57 9.82 -14.50
N ILE A 116 11.80 10.16 -14.10
CA ILE A 116 12.41 11.47 -14.39
C ILE A 116 13.66 11.34 -15.27
N GLU A 117 14.51 10.35 -15.01
CA GLU A 117 15.73 10.09 -15.80
C GLU A 117 15.41 9.36 -17.11
#